data_AF-A0A848WFB5-F1
#
_entry.id   AF-A0A848WFB5-F1
#
_cell.length_a   1.000
_cell.length_b   1.000
_cell.length_c   1.000
_cell.angle_alpha   90.00
_cell.angle_beta   90.00
_cell.angle_gamma   90.00
#
_symmetry.space_group_name_H-M   'P 1'
#
loop_
_entity.id
_entity.type
_entity.pdbx_description
1 polymer ?
#
loop_
_entity_poly.entity_id
_entity_poly.type
_entity_poly.pdbx_seq_one_letter_code
_entity_poly.pdbx_strand_id
1 'polypeptide(L)'
;MMTGPEGTFVISWSQTEIDGLSGAPASSLDAGAMWIWRGEPVRIDGATGGVRGAYPNESREMHRRRAAASARRIVARALVKEGARTPYNEETMEFDRSFILSDGRRDWVATLIDMPEIARPLLMFAGSMPPRDVPLCVTQGVSAPNLLNRVTESAEGVVCFTPGTLLETPDGPRLVEELVAGDKVMTKDNSAEEVLWVGNRNVSGARLYAMPDLRPVRIRENALGDGRPGGDLIVSPDHKMLIAGKAARALWGEAEVLVAARDLIDGNRVTRDMAAKSVSYIHLMLPDHHVLVANGVETESFHPAAARLDAIAEEQRLRLYDVMPELEYDTACYGPTTRRVLSRAEAALLPAVA
;
A
#
# COMPACT_ATOMS: atom_id res chain seq x y z
N MET A 1 -1.95 -28.14 -3.42
CA MET A 1 -1.71 -27.38 -4.67
C MET A 1 -2.99 -27.37 -5.48
N MET A 2 -3.66 -26.22 -5.56
CA MET A 2 -4.65 -25.93 -6.59
C MET A 2 -4.37 -24.49 -7.04
N THR A 3 -3.51 -24.34 -8.04
CA THR A 3 -3.36 -23.08 -8.78
C THR A 3 -4.52 -23.03 -9.77
N GLY A 4 -5.43 -22.07 -9.58
CA GLY A 4 -6.49 -21.82 -10.55
C GLY A 4 -5.90 -21.46 -11.93
N PRO A 5 -6.70 -21.55 -13.00
CA PRO A 5 -6.23 -21.25 -14.35
C PRO A 5 -5.74 -19.80 -14.45
N GLU A 6 -4.57 -19.60 -15.06
CA GLU A 6 -4.04 -18.26 -15.34
C GLU A 6 -4.76 -17.64 -16.55
N GLY A 7 -5.16 -16.37 -16.42
CA GLY A 7 -5.91 -15.64 -17.44
C GLY A 7 -6.60 -14.38 -16.92
N THR A 8 -7.42 -13.76 -17.77
CA THR A 8 -8.29 -12.64 -17.37
C THR A 8 -9.72 -13.13 -17.28
N PHE A 9 -10.31 -12.99 -16.10
CA PHE A 9 -11.64 -13.48 -15.79
C PHE A 9 -12.56 -12.33 -15.41
N VAL A 10 -13.83 -12.46 -15.77
CA VAL A 10 -14.89 -11.53 -15.36
C VAL A 10 -16.04 -12.28 -14.73
N ILE A 11 -16.55 -11.76 -13.62
CA ILE A 11 -17.77 -12.21 -12.95
C ILE A 11 -18.74 -11.04 -12.80
N SER A 12 -20.03 -11.33 -12.61
CA SER A 12 -21.01 -10.29 -12.28
C SER A 12 -20.96 -9.97 -10.79
N TRP A 13 -21.13 -8.70 -10.41
CA TRP A 13 -21.28 -8.32 -9.01
C TRP A 13 -22.47 -9.02 -8.32
N SER A 14 -23.51 -9.44 -9.05
CA SER A 14 -24.60 -10.21 -8.44
C SER A 14 -24.20 -11.60 -7.96
N GLN A 15 -23.02 -12.08 -8.35
CA GLN A 15 -22.47 -13.37 -7.95
C GLN A 15 -21.66 -13.26 -6.65
N THR A 16 -21.64 -12.11 -5.98
CA THR A 16 -20.86 -11.88 -4.77
C THR A 16 -21.72 -11.70 -3.52
N GLU A 17 -21.11 -11.95 -2.37
CA GLU A 17 -21.68 -11.82 -1.04
C GLU A 17 -20.69 -11.08 -0.15
N ILE A 18 -21.17 -10.08 0.59
CA ILE A 18 -20.37 -9.30 1.55
C ILE A 18 -20.98 -9.49 2.93
N ASP A 19 -20.22 -9.99 3.89
CA ASP A 19 -20.66 -10.22 5.28
C ASP A 19 -22.00 -10.96 5.41
N GLY A 20 -22.27 -11.92 4.52
CA GLY A 20 -23.53 -12.68 4.52
C GLY A 20 -24.62 -12.11 3.59
N LEU A 21 -24.40 -10.94 2.98
CA LEU A 21 -25.38 -10.22 2.16
C LEU A 21 -25.09 -10.36 0.67
N SER A 22 -25.93 -11.12 -0.04
CA SER A 22 -25.80 -11.30 -1.50
C SER A 22 -26.14 -10.03 -2.27
N GLY A 23 -25.24 -9.62 -3.17
CA GLY A 23 -25.44 -8.45 -4.03
C GLY A 23 -25.49 -7.11 -3.28
N ALA A 24 -24.92 -7.04 -2.08
CA ALA A 24 -24.72 -5.78 -1.36
C ALA A 24 -23.99 -4.75 -2.27
N PRO A 25 -24.31 -3.46 -2.21
CA PRO A 25 -23.72 -2.49 -3.12
C PRO A 25 -22.20 -2.40 -2.90
N ALA A 26 -21.43 -2.14 -3.96
CA ALA A 26 -19.97 -2.03 -3.91
C ALA A 26 -19.45 -0.94 -2.97
N SER A 27 -20.30 0.02 -2.60
CA SER A 27 -20.02 0.99 -1.55
C SER A 27 -19.94 0.41 -0.14
N SER A 28 -20.39 -0.84 0.08
CA SER A 28 -20.37 -1.53 1.38
C SER A 28 -19.10 -2.35 1.59
N LEU A 29 -18.15 -2.27 0.65
CA LEU A 29 -16.96 -3.10 0.64
C LEU A 29 -15.82 -2.34 1.33
N ASP A 30 -15.77 -2.50 2.65
CA ASP A 30 -14.76 -1.92 3.54
C ASP A 30 -13.63 -2.91 3.84
N ALA A 31 -12.47 -2.40 4.22
CA ALA A 31 -11.37 -3.24 4.70
C ALA A 31 -11.80 -4.00 5.96
N GLY A 32 -11.55 -5.31 5.97
CA GLY A 32 -12.00 -6.25 7.00
C GLY A 32 -13.33 -6.96 6.68
N ALA A 33 -14.05 -6.54 5.64
CA ALA A 33 -15.27 -7.22 5.21
C ALA A 33 -14.96 -8.62 4.67
N MET A 34 -15.85 -9.57 4.94
CA MET A 34 -15.78 -10.91 4.38
C MET A 34 -16.46 -10.94 3.02
N TRP A 35 -15.74 -11.38 2.00
CA TRP A 35 -16.22 -11.44 0.62
C TRP A 35 -16.19 -12.87 0.10
N ILE A 36 -17.28 -13.31 -0.52
CA ILE A 36 -17.42 -14.60 -1.17
C ILE A 36 -17.99 -14.39 -2.57
N TRP A 37 -17.63 -15.24 -3.53
CA TRP A 37 -18.32 -15.30 -4.81
C TRP A 37 -18.78 -16.71 -5.17
N ARG A 38 -19.91 -16.74 -5.89
CA ARG A 38 -20.61 -17.94 -6.34
C ARG A 38 -21.08 -17.71 -7.78
N GLY A 39 -20.42 -18.34 -8.74
CA GLY A 39 -20.79 -18.17 -10.14
C GLY A 39 -19.87 -18.86 -11.14
N GLU A 40 -20.13 -18.61 -12.41
CA GLU A 40 -19.31 -19.06 -13.54
C GLU A 40 -18.49 -17.86 -14.05
N PRO A 41 -17.15 -17.88 -13.95
CA PRO A 41 -16.33 -16.81 -14.49
C PRO A 41 -16.26 -16.88 -16.01
N VAL A 42 -16.36 -15.73 -16.67
CA VAL A 42 -16.19 -15.61 -18.11
C VAL A 42 -14.74 -15.22 -18.41
N ARG A 43 -14.04 -16.07 -19.15
CA ARG A 43 -12.66 -15.80 -19.58
C ARG A 43 -12.64 -14.87 -20.80
N ILE A 44 -11.82 -13.82 -20.76
CA ILE A 44 -11.87 -12.71 -21.74
C ILE A 44 -10.64 -12.66 -22.66
N ASP A 45 -9.56 -13.33 -22.29
CA ASP A 45 -8.31 -13.43 -23.04
C ASP A 45 -8.36 -14.40 -24.24
N GLY A 46 -9.55 -14.86 -24.64
CA GLY A 46 -9.77 -15.68 -25.84
C GLY A 46 -9.37 -17.15 -25.68
N ALA A 47 -10.15 -18.06 -26.27
CA ALA A 47 -9.89 -19.49 -26.28
C ALA A 47 -8.81 -19.87 -27.30
N THR A 48 -7.59 -19.37 -27.13
CA THR A 48 -6.40 -19.90 -27.82
C THR A 48 -5.24 -19.90 -26.85
N GLY A 49 -4.95 -21.07 -26.28
CA GLY A 49 -3.63 -21.36 -25.73
C GLY A 49 -2.60 -21.12 -26.83
N GLY A 50 -1.87 -20.02 -26.71
CA GLY A 50 -0.97 -19.57 -27.75
C GLY A 50 -0.40 -18.21 -27.38
N VAL A 51 0.67 -18.24 -26.60
CA VAL A 51 1.61 -17.12 -26.47
C VAL A 51 1.90 -16.56 -27.86
N ARG A 52 1.39 -15.37 -28.17
CA ARG A 52 1.90 -14.54 -29.26
C ARG A 52 1.55 -13.08 -28.98
N GLY A 53 2.58 -12.33 -28.59
CA GLY A 53 2.54 -10.89 -28.47
C GLY A 53 2.59 -10.37 -27.04
N ALA A 54 3.47 -10.90 -26.19
CA ALA A 54 4.05 -10.06 -25.16
C ALA A 54 4.75 -8.89 -25.88
N TYR A 55 4.11 -7.73 -25.92
CA TYR A 55 4.81 -6.50 -26.23
C TYR A 55 5.77 -6.26 -25.05
N PRO A 56 7.09 -6.18 -25.25
CA PRO A 56 8.07 -6.29 -24.16
C PRO A 56 8.05 -5.16 -23.11
N ASN A 57 7.13 -4.19 -23.22
CA ASN A 57 7.08 -2.93 -22.47
C ASN A 57 5.67 -2.55 -21.98
N GLU A 58 4.70 -3.47 -21.89
CA GLU A 58 3.35 -3.10 -21.43
C GLU A 58 3.20 -3.18 -19.91
N SER A 59 2.97 -2.01 -19.28
CA SER A 59 2.66 -1.90 -17.86
C SER A 59 1.41 -2.71 -17.47
N ARG A 60 1.39 -3.27 -16.25
CA ARG A 60 0.19 -3.92 -15.67
C ARG A 60 -1.07 -3.05 -15.78
N GLU A 61 -0.92 -1.74 -15.68
CA GLU A 61 -2.01 -0.76 -15.87
C GLU A 61 -2.54 -0.77 -17.31
N MET A 62 -1.65 -0.81 -18.31
CA MET A 62 -2.04 -0.89 -19.72
C MET A 62 -2.73 -2.22 -20.05
N HIS A 63 -2.23 -3.31 -19.47
CA HIS A 63 -2.86 -4.63 -19.57
C HIS A 63 -4.27 -4.63 -18.95
N ARG A 64 -4.42 -4.09 -17.73
CA ARG A 64 -5.73 -3.94 -17.06
C ARG A 64 -6.69 -3.07 -17.87
N ARG A 65 -6.22 -1.92 -18.37
CA ARG A 65 -7.03 -0.98 -19.17
C ARG A 65 -7.54 -1.63 -20.46
N ARG A 66 -6.69 -2.39 -21.15
CA ARG A 66 -7.09 -3.13 -22.36
C ARG A 66 -8.01 -4.31 -22.04
N ALA A 67 -7.73 -5.05 -20.96
CA ALA A 67 -8.58 -6.13 -20.49
C ALA A 67 -9.99 -5.64 -20.14
N ALA A 68 -10.08 -4.52 -19.40
CA ALA A 68 -11.34 -3.85 -19.09
C ALA A 68 -12.06 -3.36 -20.36
N ALA A 69 -11.35 -2.74 -21.30
CA ALA A 69 -11.92 -2.35 -22.60
C ALA A 69 -12.40 -3.57 -23.43
N SER A 70 -11.72 -4.70 -23.35
CA SER A 70 -12.17 -5.96 -23.97
C SER A 70 -13.42 -6.52 -23.28
N ALA A 71 -13.47 -6.50 -21.95
CA ALA A 71 -14.63 -6.92 -21.17
C ALA A 71 -15.88 -6.09 -21.52
N ARG A 72 -15.74 -4.76 -21.51
CA ARG A 72 -16.81 -3.84 -21.92
C ARG A 72 -17.26 -4.11 -23.35
N ARG A 73 -16.35 -4.34 -24.30
CA ARG A 73 -16.70 -4.67 -25.69
C ARG A 73 -17.45 -6.00 -25.84
N ILE A 74 -17.05 -7.05 -25.12
CA ILE A 74 -17.74 -8.34 -25.15
C ILE A 74 -19.16 -8.17 -24.62
N VAL A 75 -19.31 -7.45 -23.52
CA VAL A 75 -20.61 -7.25 -22.85
C VAL A 75 -21.49 -6.29 -23.66
N ALA A 76 -20.96 -5.20 -24.19
CA ALA A 76 -21.67 -4.29 -25.08
C ALA A 76 -22.15 -5.00 -26.36
N ARG A 77 -21.37 -5.91 -26.94
CA ARG A 77 -21.82 -6.74 -28.07
C ARG A 77 -22.96 -7.69 -27.70
N ALA A 78 -23.00 -8.18 -26.46
CA ALA A 78 -24.11 -8.97 -25.95
C ALA A 78 -25.37 -8.10 -25.74
N LEU A 79 -25.22 -6.86 -25.24
CA LEU A 79 -26.33 -5.90 -25.04
C LEU A 79 -26.87 -5.33 -26.37
N VAL A 80 -26.02 -5.12 -27.38
CA VAL A 80 -26.43 -4.67 -28.72
C VAL A 80 -27.30 -5.72 -29.44
N LYS A 81 -27.11 -7.01 -29.14
CA LYS A 81 -28.03 -8.06 -29.60
C LYS A 81 -29.44 -7.93 -28.98
N GLU A 82 -29.61 -7.18 -27.89
CA GLU A 82 -30.88 -6.91 -27.21
C GLU A 82 -31.44 -5.50 -27.49
N GLY A 83 -30.85 -4.74 -28.43
CA GLY A 83 -31.50 -3.56 -29.02
C GLY A 83 -31.12 -2.18 -28.46
N ALA A 84 -30.08 -2.05 -27.63
CA ALA A 84 -29.58 -0.74 -27.19
C ALA A 84 -28.61 -0.12 -28.23
N ARG A 85 -28.79 1.16 -28.59
CA ARG A 85 -27.90 1.94 -29.48
C ARG A 85 -27.50 3.25 -28.83
N THR A 86 -26.18 3.47 -28.63
CA THR A 86 -25.55 4.80 -28.54
C THR A 86 -24.05 4.72 -28.84
N PRO A 87 -23.40 5.82 -29.30
CA PRO A 87 -22.02 5.79 -29.77
C PRO A 87 -21.04 5.72 -28.60
N TYR A 88 -20.24 4.65 -28.60
CA TYR A 88 -19.16 4.38 -27.66
C TYR A 88 -18.07 5.46 -27.79
N ASN A 89 -17.85 6.26 -26.73
CA ASN A 89 -16.80 7.27 -26.71
C ASN A 89 -15.64 6.81 -25.81
N GLU A 90 -14.49 6.49 -26.41
CA GLU A 90 -13.29 6.04 -25.70
C GLU A 90 -12.67 7.13 -24.80
N GLU A 91 -13.03 8.40 -25.02
CA GLU A 91 -12.44 9.56 -24.34
C GLU A 91 -13.13 9.95 -23.01
N THR A 92 -14.32 9.42 -22.71
CA THR A 92 -15.08 9.79 -21.49
C THR A 92 -14.88 8.80 -20.33
N MET A 93 -13.81 8.01 -20.36
CA MET A 93 -13.59 6.93 -19.38
C MET A 93 -13.20 7.49 -18.01
N GLU A 94 -14.17 7.63 -17.10
CA GLU A 94 -13.92 7.56 -15.66
C GLU A 94 -13.36 6.16 -15.37
N PHE A 95 -12.19 6.13 -14.73
CA PHE A 95 -11.32 4.96 -14.58
C PHE A 95 -12.04 3.77 -13.89
N ASP A 96 -11.42 2.60 -13.82
CA ASP A 96 -12.02 1.44 -13.14
C ASP A 96 -11.65 1.45 -11.64
N ARG A 97 -12.64 1.23 -10.76
CA ARG A 97 -12.42 1.13 -9.30
C ARG A 97 -11.74 -0.19 -8.94
N SER A 98 -10.99 -0.31 -7.85
CA SER A 98 -10.40 -1.61 -7.46
C SER A 98 -10.31 -1.84 -5.95
N PHE A 99 -10.29 -3.11 -5.55
CA PHE A 99 -10.12 -3.56 -4.16
C PHE A 99 -9.31 -4.86 -4.11
N ILE A 100 -8.75 -5.18 -2.93
CA ILE A 100 -7.88 -6.34 -2.73
C ILE A 100 -8.56 -7.36 -1.83
N LEU A 101 -8.48 -8.63 -2.23
CA LEU A 101 -8.99 -9.80 -1.53
C LEU A 101 -7.83 -10.69 -1.11
N SER A 102 -7.85 -11.23 0.11
CA SER A 102 -6.82 -12.12 0.62
C SER A 102 -7.41 -13.33 1.35
N ASP A 103 -6.78 -14.50 1.19
CA ASP A 103 -6.99 -15.67 2.05
C ASP A 103 -5.94 -15.78 3.18
N GLY A 104 -5.11 -14.74 3.34
CA GLY A 104 -3.97 -14.72 4.27
C GLY A 104 -2.71 -15.41 3.74
N ARG A 105 -2.73 -15.95 2.51
CA ARG A 105 -1.57 -16.54 1.83
C ARG A 105 -1.36 -15.98 0.42
N ARG A 106 -2.43 -15.55 -0.24
CA ARG A 106 -2.43 -14.98 -1.58
C ARG A 106 -3.42 -13.84 -1.66
N ASP A 107 -3.07 -12.88 -2.50
CA ASP A 107 -3.88 -11.71 -2.76
C ASP A 107 -4.39 -11.69 -4.20
N TRP A 108 -5.63 -11.26 -4.37
CA TRP A 108 -6.30 -11.05 -5.64
C TRP A 108 -6.77 -9.61 -5.76
N VAL A 109 -6.45 -8.98 -6.88
CA VAL A 109 -6.93 -7.62 -7.18
C VAL A 109 -8.21 -7.72 -8.01
N ALA A 110 -9.31 -7.23 -7.46
CA ALA A 110 -10.59 -7.13 -8.13
C ALA A 110 -10.76 -5.73 -8.72
N THR A 111 -11.01 -5.64 -10.02
CA THR A 111 -11.29 -4.39 -10.72
C THR A 111 -12.78 -4.27 -11.02
N LEU A 112 -13.44 -3.26 -10.45
CA LEU A 112 -14.82 -2.88 -10.70
C LEU A 112 -14.93 -2.16 -12.05
N ILE A 113 -15.68 -2.77 -12.94
CA ILE A 113 -16.04 -2.21 -14.24
C ILE A 113 -17.49 -1.72 -14.11
N ASP A 114 -17.62 -0.41 -13.89
CA ASP A 114 -18.92 0.25 -13.89
C ASP A 114 -19.41 0.41 -15.34
N MET A 115 -20.63 -0.04 -15.59
CA MET A 115 -21.29 0.01 -16.90
C MET A 115 -22.63 0.71 -16.68
N PRO A 116 -22.79 1.99 -17.08
CA PRO A 116 -24.04 2.73 -16.88
C PRO A 116 -25.26 2.03 -17.50
N GLU A 117 -25.03 1.20 -18.51
CA GLU A 117 -26.04 0.42 -19.24
C GLU A 117 -26.50 -0.84 -18.49
N ILE A 118 -25.74 -1.31 -17.49
CA ILE A 118 -26.06 -2.51 -16.69
C ILE A 118 -26.27 -2.09 -15.26
N ALA A 119 -27.44 -2.43 -14.70
CA ALA A 119 -27.79 -2.07 -13.32
C ALA A 119 -26.82 -2.58 -12.23
N ARG A 120 -25.89 -3.49 -12.57
CA ARG A 120 -24.89 -4.05 -11.66
C ARG A 120 -23.51 -4.10 -12.33
N PRO A 121 -22.43 -3.70 -11.63
CA PRO A 121 -21.10 -3.69 -12.21
C PRO A 121 -20.56 -5.10 -12.44
N LEU A 122 -19.50 -5.19 -13.24
CA LEU A 122 -18.73 -6.41 -13.42
C LEU A 122 -17.43 -6.34 -12.61
N LEU A 123 -16.92 -7.49 -12.22
CA LEU A 123 -15.62 -7.62 -11.57
C LEU A 123 -14.66 -8.34 -12.50
N MET A 124 -13.49 -7.76 -12.69
CA MET A 124 -12.40 -8.32 -13.47
C MET A 124 -11.23 -8.72 -12.57
N PHE A 125 -10.69 -9.90 -12.82
CA PHE A 125 -9.49 -10.44 -12.18
C PHE A 125 -8.45 -10.73 -13.26
N ALA A 126 -7.30 -10.08 -13.17
CA ALA A 126 -6.18 -10.29 -14.07
C ALA A 126 -5.16 -11.25 -13.43
N GLY A 127 -4.69 -12.22 -14.20
CA GLY A 127 -3.69 -13.19 -13.75
C GLY A 127 -4.33 -14.44 -13.19
N SER A 128 -4.98 -14.38 -12.02
CA SER A 128 -5.61 -15.55 -11.41
C SER A 128 -6.98 -15.25 -10.80
N MET A 129 -7.87 -16.24 -10.84
CA MET A 129 -9.19 -16.17 -10.24
C MET A 129 -9.14 -16.58 -8.76
N PRO A 130 -9.77 -15.84 -7.83
CA PRO A 130 -9.95 -16.30 -6.46
C PRO A 130 -10.75 -17.62 -6.39
N PRO A 131 -10.50 -18.48 -5.39
CA PRO A 131 -11.25 -19.73 -5.23
C PRO A 131 -12.75 -19.46 -5.04
N ARG A 132 -13.59 -20.26 -5.71
CA ARG A 132 -15.05 -20.18 -5.64
C ARG A 132 -15.55 -20.74 -4.30
N ASP A 133 -16.60 -20.15 -3.75
CA ASP A 133 -17.25 -20.60 -2.50
C ASP A 133 -16.30 -20.61 -1.27
N VAL A 134 -15.22 -19.80 -1.30
CA VAL A 134 -14.27 -19.63 -0.20
C VAL A 134 -14.36 -18.19 0.34
N PRO A 135 -14.48 -18.01 1.67
CA PRO A 135 -14.43 -16.69 2.30
C PRO A 135 -13.04 -16.05 2.15
N LEU A 136 -13.01 -14.83 1.62
CA LEU A 136 -11.83 -13.99 1.48
C LEU A 136 -12.00 -12.71 2.26
N CYS A 137 -10.93 -12.22 2.86
CA CYS A 137 -10.93 -10.94 3.56
C CYS A 137 -10.64 -9.81 2.57
N VAL A 138 -11.42 -8.74 2.61
CA VAL A 138 -11.09 -7.49 1.92
C VAL A 138 -9.96 -6.82 2.70
N THR A 139 -8.74 -6.82 2.17
CA THR A 139 -7.60 -6.15 2.82
C THR A 139 -7.57 -4.65 2.52
N GLN A 140 -8.18 -4.24 1.40
CA GLN A 140 -8.32 -2.85 1.00
C GLN A 140 -9.66 -2.65 0.27
N GLY A 141 -10.46 -1.66 0.68
CA GLY A 141 -11.78 -1.37 0.12
C GLY A 141 -11.76 -0.77 -1.29
N VAL A 142 -12.95 -0.53 -1.86
CA VAL A 142 -13.11 -0.04 -3.24
C VAL A 142 -12.55 1.37 -3.39
N SER A 143 -11.42 1.47 -4.09
CA SER A 143 -10.80 2.75 -4.43
C SER A 143 -11.45 3.33 -5.69
N ALA A 144 -11.89 4.58 -5.62
CA ALA A 144 -12.48 5.33 -6.73
C ALA A 144 -11.52 5.41 -7.93
N PRO A 145 -12.03 5.63 -9.14
CA PRO A 145 -11.16 5.81 -10.28
C PRO A 145 -10.71 7.24 -10.36
N ASN A 146 -9.41 7.48 -10.18
CA ASN A 146 -8.74 8.79 -10.16
C ASN A 146 -9.64 10.03 -10.39
N LEU A 147 -10.49 10.33 -9.41
CA LEU A 147 -10.77 11.68 -8.94
C LEU A 147 -9.66 12.04 -7.94
N LEU A 148 -8.41 11.81 -8.33
CA LEU A 148 -7.25 11.99 -7.49
C LEU A 148 -6.87 13.48 -7.47
N ASN A 149 -7.77 14.33 -6.97
CA ASN A 149 -7.33 15.62 -6.41
C ASN A 149 -8.26 16.32 -5.41
N ARG A 150 -9.30 15.66 -4.85
CA ARG A 150 -9.96 16.22 -3.66
C ARG A 150 -10.34 15.15 -2.61
N VAL A 151 -9.48 15.11 -1.59
CA VAL A 151 -9.82 14.90 -0.18
C VAL A 151 -10.39 13.52 0.18
N THR A 152 -9.61 12.48 -0.08
CA THR A 152 -9.37 11.40 0.89
C THR A 152 -7.92 10.94 0.73
N GLU A 153 -6.98 11.80 1.09
CA GLU A 153 -5.71 11.29 1.58
C GLU A 153 -5.98 10.73 2.97
N SER A 154 -6.37 9.46 3.03
CA SER A 154 -6.03 8.69 4.22
C SER A 154 -4.52 8.80 4.38
N ALA A 155 -4.04 8.99 5.61
CA ALA A 155 -2.63 8.97 5.96
C ALA A 155 -2.07 7.54 5.88
N GLU A 156 -2.37 6.84 4.80
CA GLU A 156 -1.91 5.50 4.50
C GLU A 156 -0.68 5.60 3.60
N GLY A 157 0.43 5.15 4.14
CA GLY A 157 1.55 4.63 3.37
C GLY A 157 2.54 5.68 2.90
N VAL A 158 3.12 6.47 3.79
CA VAL A 158 4.30 7.25 3.45
C VAL A 158 5.24 7.19 4.65
N VAL A 159 6.15 6.21 4.64
CA VAL A 159 7.16 5.95 5.69
C VAL A 159 8.29 6.94 5.55
N CYS A 160 8.44 7.84 6.53
CA CYS A 160 9.38 8.96 6.45
C CYS A 160 9.94 9.40 7.80
N PHE A 161 11.18 9.86 7.74
CA PHE A 161 11.78 10.71 8.77
C PHE A 161 11.40 12.18 8.55
N THR A 162 11.71 13.03 9.52
CA THR A 162 11.67 14.49 9.36
C THR A 162 13.05 15.08 9.56
N PRO A 163 13.34 16.30 9.05
CA PRO A 163 14.59 16.99 9.34
C PRO A 163 14.93 17.04 10.82
N GLY A 164 16.22 16.93 11.15
CA GLY A 164 16.71 16.86 12.53
C GLY A 164 16.84 15.44 13.08
N THR A 165 16.33 14.42 12.39
CA THR A 165 16.58 13.02 12.77
C THR A 165 18.02 12.66 12.47
N LEU A 166 18.75 12.15 13.47
CA LEU A 166 20.09 11.61 13.35
C LEU A 166 20.03 10.12 13.08
N LEU A 167 20.66 9.68 11.99
CA LEU A 167 20.84 8.28 11.66
C LEU A 167 22.29 7.87 11.92
N GLU A 168 22.46 6.69 12.52
CA GLU A 168 23.79 6.10 12.70
C GLU A 168 24.43 5.82 11.34
N THR A 169 25.67 6.25 11.15
CA THR A 169 26.50 5.95 9.97
C THR A 169 27.87 5.43 10.42
N PRO A 170 28.66 4.81 9.53
CA PRO A 170 29.98 4.28 9.91
C PRO A 170 30.91 5.30 10.55
N ASP A 171 30.78 6.57 10.18
CA ASP A 171 31.62 7.69 10.67
C ASP A 171 30.94 8.48 11.81
N GLY A 172 29.84 7.97 12.35
CA GLY A 172 29.04 8.57 13.42
C GLY A 172 27.66 9.05 12.96
N PRO A 173 26.83 9.61 13.87
CA PRO A 173 25.48 10.05 13.52
C PRO A 173 25.48 11.21 12.52
N ARG A 174 24.66 11.11 11.47
CA ARG A 174 24.43 12.18 10.47
C ARG A 174 22.96 12.57 10.40
N LEU A 175 22.69 13.82 10.06
CA LEU A 175 21.32 14.30 9.83
C LEU A 175 20.72 13.63 8.60
N VAL A 176 19.47 13.18 8.70
CA VAL A 176 18.76 12.50 7.62
C VAL A 176 18.62 13.38 6.37
N GLU A 177 18.47 14.69 6.55
CA GLU A 177 18.40 15.66 5.45
C GLU A 177 19.73 15.89 4.71
N GLU A 178 20.85 15.44 5.29
CA GLU A 178 22.18 15.55 4.69
C GLU A 178 22.60 14.26 3.97
N LEU A 179 21.81 13.19 4.05
CA LEU A 179 22.10 11.93 3.37
C LEU A 179 21.70 12.00 1.90
N VAL A 180 22.55 11.44 1.04
CA VAL A 180 22.33 11.30 -0.39
C VAL A 180 22.53 9.86 -0.85
N ALA A 181 22.09 9.54 -2.07
CA ALA A 181 22.37 8.23 -2.65
C ALA A 181 23.89 7.97 -2.71
N GLY A 182 24.32 6.77 -2.35
CA GLY A 182 25.71 6.37 -2.20
C GLY A 182 26.27 6.54 -0.78
N ASP A 183 25.62 7.32 0.10
CA ASP A 183 25.99 7.35 1.52
C ASP A 183 25.70 6.00 2.19
N LYS A 184 26.42 5.68 3.26
CA LYS A 184 26.19 4.46 4.06
C LYS A 184 25.51 4.77 5.37
N VAL A 185 24.53 3.96 5.74
CA VAL A 185 23.85 4.01 7.04
C VAL A 185 24.04 2.68 7.77
N MET A 186 24.16 2.74 9.10
CA MET A 186 24.22 1.55 9.92
C MET A 186 22.85 0.89 9.96
N THR A 187 22.82 -0.43 9.82
CA THR A 187 21.59 -1.21 10.00
C THR A 187 21.71 -2.07 11.26
N LYS A 188 20.58 -2.59 11.74
CA LYS A 188 20.58 -3.45 12.93
C LYS A 188 21.26 -4.81 12.70
N ASP A 189 21.04 -5.42 11.53
CA ASP A 189 21.51 -6.80 11.25
C ASP A 189 22.80 -6.86 10.45
N ASN A 190 23.08 -5.84 9.66
CA ASN A 190 24.29 -5.70 8.86
C ASN A 190 25.10 -4.51 9.34
N SER A 191 26.41 -4.53 9.11
CA SER A 191 27.29 -3.45 9.57
C SER A 191 26.95 -2.11 8.94
N ALA A 192 26.85 -2.00 7.61
CA ALA A 192 26.43 -0.76 6.96
C ALA A 192 25.91 -1.04 5.55
N GLU A 193 24.83 -0.38 5.17
CA GLU A 193 24.20 -0.50 3.85
C GLU A 193 24.19 0.83 3.11
N GLU A 194 24.30 0.76 1.79
CA GLU A 194 24.30 1.93 0.92
C GLU A 194 22.89 2.45 0.67
N VAL A 195 22.70 3.77 0.75
CA VAL A 195 21.46 4.44 0.39
C VAL A 195 21.33 4.45 -1.13
N LEU A 196 20.34 3.75 -1.67
CA LEU A 196 20.09 3.71 -3.11
C LEU A 196 19.31 4.93 -3.60
N TRP A 197 18.39 5.43 -2.79
CA TRP A 197 17.54 6.54 -3.18
C TRP A 197 17.08 7.35 -1.97
N VAL A 198 17.02 8.67 -2.16
CA VAL A 198 16.49 9.63 -1.20
C VAL A 198 15.35 10.42 -1.83
N GLY A 199 14.17 10.32 -1.22
CA GLY A 199 12.98 11.10 -1.59
C GLY A 199 12.60 12.08 -0.51
N ASN A 200 11.84 13.10 -0.87
CA ASN A 200 11.19 13.96 0.11
C ASN A 200 9.81 14.49 -0.33
N ARG A 201 8.92 14.64 0.64
CA ARG A 201 7.58 15.18 0.44
C ARG A 201 7.32 16.31 1.43
N ASN A 202 7.01 17.49 0.90
CA ASN A 202 6.63 18.63 1.73
C ASN A 202 5.10 18.70 1.92
N VAL A 203 4.67 18.84 3.16
CA VAL A 203 3.26 18.97 3.55
C VAL A 203 3.07 20.32 4.22
N SER A 204 2.21 21.16 3.64
CA SER A 204 1.94 22.52 4.13
C SER A 204 1.05 22.52 5.38
N GLY A 205 1.11 23.60 6.17
CA GLY A 205 0.28 23.77 7.35
C GLY A 205 -1.22 23.73 7.09
N ALA A 206 -1.67 24.30 5.98
CA ALA A 206 -3.07 24.23 5.58
C ALA A 206 -3.52 22.77 5.35
N ARG A 207 -2.63 21.93 4.80
CA ARG A 207 -2.88 20.50 4.60
C ARG A 207 -2.87 19.73 5.92
N LEU A 208 -1.91 19.99 6.81
CA LEU A 208 -1.89 19.42 8.17
C LEU A 208 -3.09 19.84 9.04
N TYR A 209 -3.67 21.01 8.76
CA TYR A 209 -4.90 21.46 9.40
C TYR A 209 -6.13 20.71 8.87
N ALA A 210 -6.27 20.63 7.54
CA ALA A 210 -7.40 19.95 6.91
C ALA A 210 -7.36 18.42 7.08
N MET A 211 -6.17 17.84 7.22
CA MET A 211 -5.93 16.40 7.31
C MET A 211 -5.03 16.11 8.52
N PRO A 212 -5.59 16.07 9.74
CA PRO A 212 -4.80 15.84 10.96
C PRO A 212 -4.08 14.50 10.98
N ASP A 213 -4.56 13.52 10.22
CA ASP A 213 -3.91 12.22 10.12
C ASP A 213 -2.53 12.28 9.45
N LEU A 214 -2.25 13.30 8.64
CA LEU A 214 -0.93 13.55 8.05
C LEU A 214 0.06 14.19 9.03
N ARG A 215 -0.36 14.55 10.25
CA ARG A 215 0.54 15.16 11.23
C ARG A 215 1.55 14.13 11.71
N PRO A 216 2.83 14.52 11.85
CA PRO A 216 3.84 13.60 12.31
C PRO A 216 3.57 13.16 13.76
N VAL A 217 4.11 11.99 14.10
CA VAL A 217 4.14 11.49 15.46
C VAL A 217 5.47 11.90 16.07
N ARG A 218 5.38 12.55 17.23
CA ARG A 218 6.52 12.93 18.06
C ARG A 218 6.65 11.91 19.19
N ILE A 219 7.78 11.23 19.20
CA ILE A 219 8.25 10.35 20.27
C ILE A 219 9.26 11.19 21.07
N ARG A 220 8.89 11.60 22.28
CA ARG A 220 9.73 12.47 23.11
C ARG A 220 11.03 11.78 23.51
N GLU A 221 12.05 12.56 23.82
CA GLU A 221 13.26 12.05 24.48
C GLU A 221 12.89 11.13 25.66
N ASN A 222 13.56 9.97 25.75
CA ASN A 222 13.33 8.96 26.79
C ASN A 222 11.89 8.38 26.84
N ALA A 223 11.10 8.54 25.78
CA ALA A 223 9.73 8.02 25.71
C ALA A 223 9.63 6.48 25.75
N LEU A 224 10.67 5.79 25.26
CA LEU A 224 10.73 4.34 25.13
C LEU A 224 11.58 3.67 26.23
N GLY A 225 11.99 4.45 27.25
CA GLY A 225 12.84 3.98 28.35
C GLY A 225 14.33 3.98 28.03
N ASP A 226 15.16 3.75 29.05
CA ASP A 226 16.62 3.62 28.96
C ASP A 226 17.34 4.77 28.23
N GLY A 227 16.80 5.99 28.29
CA GLY A 227 17.35 7.16 27.59
C GLY A 227 17.05 7.18 26.09
N ARG A 228 16.02 6.45 25.63
CA ARG A 228 15.68 6.30 24.22
C ARG A 228 14.30 6.89 23.89
N PRO A 229 14.17 7.64 22.79
CA PRO A 229 15.24 8.17 21.96
C PRO A 229 16.13 9.16 22.73
N GLY A 230 17.37 9.34 22.28
CA GLY A 230 18.36 10.27 22.88
C GLY A 230 18.07 11.76 22.63
N GLY A 231 16.96 12.03 21.94
CA GLY A 231 16.35 13.33 21.68
C GLY A 231 15.01 13.09 20.99
N ASP A 232 14.14 14.10 20.90
CA ASP A 232 12.83 13.93 20.24
C ASP A 232 12.98 13.34 18.83
N LEU A 233 12.29 12.22 18.58
CA LEU A 233 12.21 11.59 17.26
C LEU A 233 10.83 11.91 16.67
N ILE A 234 10.83 12.52 15.49
CA ILE A 234 9.61 12.89 14.78
C ILE A 234 9.56 12.12 13.47
N VAL A 235 8.47 11.40 13.24
CA VAL A 235 8.30 10.51 12.08
C VAL A 235 6.88 10.62 11.51
N SER A 236 6.69 10.13 10.29
CA SER A 236 5.36 9.97 9.72
C SER A 236 4.50 9.00 10.55
N PRO A 237 3.16 9.15 10.57
CA PRO A 237 2.24 8.26 11.29
C PRO A 237 2.46 6.76 11.03
N ASP A 238 2.77 6.41 9.78
CA ASP A 238 2.91 5.03 9.34
C ASP A 238 4.34 4.50 9.40
N HIS A 239 5.28 5.31 9.89
CA HIS A 239 6.66 4.85 10.08
C HIS A 239 6.69 3.69 11.08
N LYS A 240 7.28 2.56 10.71
CA LYS A 240 7.39 1.43 11.63
C LYS A 240 8.55 1.61 12.60
N MET A 241 8.20 1.48 13.87
CA MET A 241 9.09 1.40 15.00
C MET A 241 9.30 -0.07 15.35
N LEU A 242 10.54 -0.46 15.66
CA LEU A 242 10.82 -1.82 16.10
C LEU A 242 10.44 -1.98 17.58
N ILE A 243 9.60 -2.97 17.86
CA ILE A 243 9.29 -3.40 19.23
C ILE A 243 9.87 -4.78 19.43
N ALA A 244 10.75 -4.92 20.41
CA ALA A 244 11.41 -6.17 20.75
C ALA A 244 11.04 -6.65 22.15
N GLY A 245 11.19 -7.95 22.41
CA GLY A 245 11.18 -8.50 23.77
C GLY A 245 10.05 -9.48 24.05
N LYS A 246 9.70 -9.63 25.33
CA LYS A 246 8.82 -10.71 25.81
C LYS A 246 7.41 -10.62 25.24
N ALA A 247 6.87 -9.40 25.10
CA ALA A 247 5.53 -9.18 24.55
C ALA A 247 5.46 -9.65 23.09
N ALA A 248 6.46 -9.30 22.27
CA ALA A 248 6.54 -9.71 20.88
C ALA A 248 6.52 -11.25 20.74
N ARG A 249 7.34 -11.93 21.56
CA ARG A 249 7.44 -13.40 21.55
C ARG A 249 6.16 -14.07 22.04
N ALA A 250 5.55 -13.54 23.09
CA ALA A 250 4.37 -14.13 23.70
C ALA A 250 3.11 -14.00 22.82
N LEU A 251 2.95 -12.86 22.13
CA LEU A 251 1.75 -12.56 21.35
C LEU A 251 1.84 -13.04 19.90
N TRP A 252 3.02 -12.95 19.28
CA TRP A 252 3.19 -13.24 17.84
C TRP A 252 4.22 -14.33 17.53
N GLY A 253 4.91 -14.87 18.54
CA GLY A 253 5.98 -15.84 18.32
C GLY A 253 7.27 -15.24 17.75
N GLU A 254 7.34 -13.92 17.64
CA GLU A 254 8.45 -13.20 17.01
C GLU A 254 9.37 -12.55 18.05
N ALA A 255 10.68 -12.50 17.80
CA ALA A 255 11.60 -11.79 18.68
C ALA A 255 11.41 -10.26 18.61
N GLU A 256 11.08 -9.78 17.41
CA GLU A 256 10.95 -8.37 17.05
C GLU A 256 9.78 -8.22 16.07
N VAL A 257 9.02 -7.14 16.22
CA VAL A 257 7.90 -6.78 15.34
C VAL A 257 7.97 -5.30 14.99
N LEU A 258 7.39 -4.93 13.86
CA LEU A 258 7.32 -3.57 13.36
C LEU A 258 5.92 -3.00 13.59
N VAL A 259 5.84 -1.82 14.20
CA VAL A 259 4.58 -1.19 14.63
C VAL A 259 4.53 0.25 14.14
N ALA A 260 3.42 0.67 13.55
CA ALA A 260 3.28 2.05 13.09
C ALA A 260 3.33 3.02 14.27
N ALA A 261 4.06 4.13 14.12
CA ALA A 261 4.22 5.15 15.15
C ALA A 261 2.87 5.69 15.66
N ARG A 262 1.85 5.80 14.79
CA ARG A 262 0.49 6.22 15.17
C ARG A 262 -0.18 5.27 16.17
N ASP A 263 0.15 3.99 16.12
CA ASP A 263 -0.43 2.98 16.99
C ASP A 263 0.28 2.92 18.35
N LEU A 264 1.39 3.65 18.50
CA LEU A 264 2.12 3.84 19.77
C LEU A 264 1.72 5.11 20.52
N ILE A 265 0.78 5.91 19.99
CA ILE A 265 0.35 7.17 20.63
C ILE A 265 -0.30 6.87 21.98
N ASP A 266 0.30 7.38 23.05
CA ASP A 266 -0.17 7.26 24.43
C ASP A 266 -0.80 8.56 24.97
N GLY A 267 -0.72 9.65 24.19
CA GLY A 267 -1.22 10.97 24.57
C GLY A 267 -0.32 11.73 25.56
N ASN A 268 0.83 11.17 25.93
CA ASN A 268 1.79 11.75 26.85
C ASN A 268 3.21 11.80 26.29
N ARG A 269 3.91 10.67 26.16
CA ARG A 269 5.30 10.63 25.67
C ARG A 269 5.38 10.43 24.16
N VAL A 270 4.38 9.77 23.58
CA VAL A 270 4.20 9.60 22.14
C VAL A 270 2.91 10.31 21.73
N THR A 271 3.04 11.38 20.95
CA THR A 271 1.92 12.28 20.65
C THR A 271 1.92 12.71 19.19
N ARG A 272 0.74 13.05 18.64
CA ARG A 272 0.68 13.76 17.36
C ARG A 272 1.24 15.17 17.54
N ASP A 273 2.07 15.62 16.61
CA ASP A 273 2.60 16.97 16.64
C ASP A 273 1.56 17.98 16.16
N MET A 274 0.84 18.55 17.13
CA MET A 274 -0.15 19.59 16.88
C MET A 274 0.50 20.96 16.61
N ALA A 275 1.77 21.15 16.97
CA ALA A 275 2.50 22.41 16.78
C ALA A 275 3.13 22.54 15.38
N ALA A 276 3.29 21.43 14.64
CA ALA A 276 3.81 21.43 13.28
C ALA A 276 3.01 22.38 12.37
N LYS A 277 3.69 23.40 11.83
CA LYS A 277 3.14 24.39 10.86
C LYS A 277 3.37 23.97 9.40
N SER A 278 4.26 23.03 9.18
CA SER A 278 4.57 22.33 7.93
C SER A 278 5.51 21.18 8.29
N VAL A 279 5.64 20.19 7.41
CA VAL A 279 6.58 19.09 7.62
C VAL A 279 7.21 18.70 6.29
N SER A 280 8.51 18.45 6.31
CA SER A 280 9.21 17.75 5.22
C SER A 280 9.41 16.31 5.67
N TYR A 281 9.00 15.39 4.81
CA TYR A 281 9.07 13.97 5.03
C TYR A 281 10.14 13.37 4.14
N ILE A 282 11.16 12.73 4.71
CA ILE A 282 12.33 12.23 3.98
C ILE A 282 12.31 10.71 3.97
N HIS A 283 12.54 10.13 2.80
CA HIS A 283 12.57 8.70 2.54
C HIS A 283 13.98 8.23 2.26
N LEU A 284 14.37 7.08 2.79
CA LEU A 284 15.65 6.43 2.51
C LEU A 284 15.42 4.99 2.08
N MET A 285 15.63 4.70 0.80
CA MET A 285 15.56 3.34 0.26
C MET A 285 16.95 2.73 0.22
N LEU A 286 17.09 1.51 0.72
CA LEU A 286 18.30 0.68 0.68
C LEU A 286 18.10 -0.47 -0.34
N PRO A 287 19.09 -1.35 -0.59
CA PRO A 287 18.93 -2.50 -1.49
C PRO A 287 17.78 -3.44 -1.08
N ASP A 288 17.65 -3.67 0.22
CA ASP A 288 16.57 -4.43 0.83
C ASP A 288 15.92 -3.62 1.97
N HIS A 289 14.79 -4.08 2.48
CA HIS A 289 14.19 -3.47 3.67
C HIS A 289 15.05 -3.75 4.91
N HIS A 290 15.50 -2.71 5.61
CA HIS A 290 16.32 -2.85 6.82
C HIS A 290 15.72 -2.11 8.01
N VAL A 291 16.22 -2.47 9.18
CA VAL A 291 16.05 -1.67 10.40
C VAL A 291 17.24 -0.75 10.55
N LEU A 292 16.98 0.55 10.63
CA LEU A 292 17.92 1.64 10.88
C LEU A 292 17.89 2.05 12.35
N VAL A 293 18.90 2.80 12.79
CA VAL A 293 18.94 3.40 14.13
C VAL A 293 18.83 4.92 14.01
N ALA A 294 17.68 5.47 14.42
CA ALA A 294 17.32 6.88 14.35
C ALA A 294 17.15 7.48 15.74
N ASN A 295 17.94 8.52 16.07
CA ASN A 295 18.02 9.11 17.42
C ASN A 295 18.22 8.03 18.52
N GLY A 296 18.98 7.00 18.20
CA GLY A 296 19.21 5.86 19.08
C GLY A 296 18.03 4.89 19.21
N VAL A 297 17.00 4.95 18.35
CA VAL A 297 15.83 4.04 18.32
C VAL A 297 15.79 3.27 17.01
N GLU A 298 15.41 1.99 17.06
CA GLU A 298 15.29 1.18 15.86
C GLU A 298 14.00 1.45 15.09
N THR A 299 14.15 1.80 13.80
CA THR A 299 13.06 2.15 12.88
C THR A 299 13.27 1.47 11.53
N GLU A 300 12.26 1.45 10.67
CA GLU A 300 12.41 0.89 9.33
C GLU A 300 13.12 1.86 8.34
N SER A 301 13.70 1.29 7.28
CA SER A 301 14.00 2.02 6.04
C SER A 301 12.73 2.16 5.18
N PHE A 302 12.80 2.93 4.10
CA PHE A 302 11.67 3.06 3.17
C PHE A 302 11.40 1.73 2.45
N HIS A 303 10.13 1.31 2.45
CA HIS A 303 9.64 0.18 1.67
C HIS A 303 8.65 0.67 0.59
N PRO A 304 8.97 0.55 -0.72
CA PRO A 304 8.12 1.03 -1.80
C PRO A 304 6.70 0.44 -1.79
N ALA A 305 6.54 -0.85 -1.51
CA ALA A 305 5.22 -1.49 -1.43
C ALA A 305 4.35 -1.04 -0.24
N ALA A 306 4.96 -0.48 0.81
CA ALA A 306 4.24 0.12 1.92
C ALA A 306 3.86 1.58 1.65
N ALA A 307 4.22 2.10 0.46
CA ALA A 307 4.11 3.50 0.13
C ALA A 307 3.17 3.78 -1.05
N ARG A 308 2.45 4.90 -0.97
CA ARG A 308 1.72 5.50 -2.09
C ARG A 308 2.70 6.27 -2.97
N LEU A 309 3.32 5.57 -3.93
CA LEU A 309 4.29 6.20 -4.84
C LEU A 309 3.68 7.34 -5.68
N ASP A 310 2.37 7.35 -5.90
CA ASP A 310 1.62 8.46 -6.53
C ASP A 310 1.59 9.74 -5.69
N ALA A 311 1.78 9.63 -4.38
CA ALA A 311 1.89 10.78 -3.48
C ALA A 311 3.30 11.41 -3.45
N ILE A 312 4.29 10.73 -4.04
CA ILE A 312 5.66 11.23 -4.22
C ILE A 312 5.69 12.09 -5.48
N ALA A 313 6.42 13.21 -5.42
CA ALA A 313 6.54 14.12 -6.57
C ALA A 313 7.10 13.36 -7.79
N GLU A 314 6.55 13.64 -8.97
CA GLU A 314 6.86 12.91 -10.22
C GLU A 314 8.37 12.82 -10.49
N GLU A 315 9.09 13.94 -10.37
CA GLU A 315 10.55 13.98 -10.52
C GLU A 315 11.28 13.00 -9.59
N GLN A 316 10.85 12.89 -8.34
CA GLN A 316 11.48 11.98 -7.39
C GLN A 316 11.13 10.52 -7.65
N ARG A 317 9.90 10.27 -8.10
CA ARG A 317 9.44 8.94 -8.50
C ARG A 317 10.16 8.45 -9.75
N LEU A 318 10.42 9.32 -10.73
CA LEU A 318 11.24 8.97 -11.90
C LEU A 318 12.66 8.56 -11.48
N ARG A 319 13.30 9.30 -10.58
CA ARG A 319 14.61 8.91 -10.01
C ARG A 319 14.57 7.58 -9.25
N LEU A 320 13.44 7.27 -8.60
CA LEU A 320 13.26 5.97 -7.95
C LEU A 320 13.23 4.84 -8.99
N TYR A 321 12.56 5.05 -10.12
CA TYR A 321 12.50 4.09 -11.21
C TYR A 321 13.82 3.99 -11.99
N ASP A 322 14.63 5.06 -12.05
CA ASP A 322 15.99 4.96 -12.61
C ASP A 322 16.88 4.03 -11.78
N VAL A 323 16.65 3.96 -10.47
CA VAL A 323 17.41 3.10 -9.54
C VAL A 323 16.88 1.67 -9.53
N MET A 324 15.56 1.48 -9.51
CA MET A 324 14.91 0.17 -9.57
C MET A 324 13.70 0.22 -10.51
N PRO A 325 13.89 -0.02 -11.81
CA PRO A 325 12.85 0.10 -12.85
C PRO A 325 11.63 -0.78 -12.61
N GLU A 326 11.82 -1.93 -11.97
CA GLU A 326 10.76 -2.89 -11.68
C GLU A 326 9.66 -2.31 -10.79
N LEU A 327 9.99 -1.31 -9.95
CA LEU A 327 9.04 -0.63 -9.06
C LEU A 327 7.94 0.14 -9.81
N GLU A 328 8.16 0.49 -11.08
CA GLU A 328 7.13 1.12 -11.91
C GLU A 328 5.92 0.19 -12.13
N TYR A 329 6.16 -1.12 -12.12
CA TYR A 329 5.16 -2.13 -12.49
C TYR A 329 4.75 -3.03 -11.33
N ASP A 330 5.66 -3.29 -10.40
CA ASP A 330 5.44 -4.19 -9.28
C ASP A 330 6.27 -3.78 -8.06
N THR A 331 5.66 -3.05 -7.12
CA THR A 331 6.35 -2.65 -5.89
C THR A 331 6.76 -3.84 -5.00
N ALA A 332 6.16 -5.02 -5.20
CA ALA A 332 6.54 -6.23 -4.46
C ALA A 332 7.88 -6.82 -4.94
N CYS A 333 8.43 -6.37 -6.07
CA CYS A 333 9.75 -6.78 -6.54
C CYS A 333 10.87 -6.40 -5.56
N TYR A 334 10.64 -5.40 -4.71
CA TYR A 334 11.57 -4.95 -3.67
C TYR A 334 11.83 -6.01 -2.59
N GLY A 335 10.96 -7.02 -2.49
CA GLY A 335 11.06 -8.06 -1.48
C GLY A 335 10.20 -7.80 -0.25
N PRO A 336 10.33 -8.66 0.78
CA PRO A 336 9.52 -8.59 1.98
C PRO A 336 10.08 -7.59 3.00
N THR A 337 9.25 -7.22 3.97
CA THR A 337 9.73 -6.49 5.15
C THR A 337 10.61 -7.40 6.01
N THR A 338 11.76 -6.89 6.46
CA THR A 338 12.71 -7.65 7.30
C THR A 338 12.14 -8.18 8.63
N ARG A 339 11.06 -7.58 9.17
CA ARG A 339 10.31 -8.09 10.32
C ARG A 339 8.83 -8.14 10.00
N ARG A 340 8.09 -8.90 10.81
CA ARG A 340 6.62 -8.90 10.81
C ARG A 340 6.10 -7.52 11.14
N VAL A 341 5.31 -6.95 10.24
CA VAL A 341 4.56 -5.72 10.47
C VAL A 341 3.23 -6.05 11.13
N LEU A 342 2.93 -5.39 12.25
CA LEU A 342 1.64 -5.53 12.91
C LEU A 342 0.58 -4.65 12.27
N SER A 343 -0.62 -5.20 12.13
CA SER A 343 -1.83 -4.41 11.89
C SER A 343 -2.18 -3.57 13.12
N ARG A 344 -3.03 -2.56 12.93
CA ARG A 344 -3.54 -1.73 14.03
C ARG A 344 -4.24 -2.54 15.12
N ALA A 345 -4.99 -3.58 14.74
CA ALA A 345 -5.69 -4.45 15.68
C ALA A 345 -4.70 -5.29 16.50
N GLU A 346 -3.63 -5.78 15.89
CA GLU A 346 -2.56 -6.50 16.60
C GLU A 346 -1.78 -5.53 17.51
N ALA A 347 -1.41 -4.35 17.02
CA ALA A 347 -0.68 -3.35 17.80
C ALA A 347 -1.43 -2.95 19.08
N ALA A 348 -2.77 -2.92 19.06
CA ALA A 348 -3.60 -2.64 20.23
C ALA A 348 -3.48 -3.69 21.36
N LEU A 349 -2.93 -4.87 21.08
CA LEU A 349 -2.65 -5.91 22.09
C LEU A 349 -1.32 -5.68 22.83
N LEU A 350 -0.48 -4.74 22.35
CA LEU A 350 0.76 -4.42 23.05
C LEU A 350 0.46 -3.85 24.44
N PRO A 351 1.22 -4.27 25.46
CA PRO A 351 1.19 -3.59 26.75
C PRO A 351 1.66 -2.14 26.56
N ALA A 352 1.07 -1.21 27.31
CA ALA A 352 1.51 0.19 27.31
C ALA A 352 3.03 0.25 27.55
N VAL A 353 3.74 0.99 26.70
CA VAL A 353 5.18 1.20 26.80
C VAL A 353 5.44 1.94 28.13
N ALA A 354 6.10 1.26 29.06
CA ALA A 354 6.34 1.72 30.43
C ALA A 354 7.41 2.80 30.51
#